data_AF-A0A937M372-F1
#
_entry.id   AF-A0A937M372-F1
#
_cell.length_a   1.000
_cell.length_b   1.000
_cell.length_c   1.000
_cell.angle_alpha   90.00
_cell.angle_beta   90.00
_cell.angle_gamma   90.00
#
_symmetry.space_group_name_H-M   'P 1'
#
loop_
_entity.id
_entity.type
_entity.pdbx_description
1 polymer ?
#
loop_
_entity_poly.entity_id
_entity_poly.type
_entity_poly.pdbx_seq_one_letter_code
_entity_poly.pdbx_strand_id
1 'polypeptide(L)'
;MKEFYKNIGDALAMLDGLEQDLNIRHFTPNELKVFYTIIIRAAYNEHGSNITDIVENSGMSRSTVYKTLKKLSTEGIIQLHQSEEDGRESLVVLNS
;
A
#
# COMPACT_ATOMS: atom_id res chain seq x y z
N MET A 1 17.87 -24.93 8.38
CA MET A 1 16.40 -25.10 8.25
C MET A 1 15.64 -24.54 9.45
N LYS A 2 15.83 -25.03 10.68
CA LYS A 2 15.11 -24.50 11.87
C LYS A 2 15.31 -22.99 12.09
N GLU A 3 16.55 -22.50 11.93
CA GLU A 3 16.84 -21.05 12.02
C GLU A 3 16.19 -20.24 10.90
N PHE A 4 16.11 -20.77 9.68
CA PHE A 4 15.47 -20.08 8.57
C PHE A 4 13.97 -19.85 8.82
N TYR A 5 13.26 -20.87 9.32
CA TYR A 5 11.85 -20.71 9.70
C TYR A 5 11.66 -19.79 10.91
N LYS A 6 12.61 -19.76 11.85
CA LYS A 6 12.60 -18.78 12.94
C LYS A 6 12.71 -17.35 12.40
N ASN A 7 13.65 -17.10 11.48
CA ASN A 7 13.81 -15.78 10.86
C ASN A 7 12.56 -15.33 10.10
N ILE A 8 11.85 -16.25 9.43
CA ILE A 8 10.55 -15.96 8.81
C ILE A 8 9.53 -15.55 9.88
N GLY A 9 9.45 -16.30 10.98
CA GLY A 9 8.55 -15.97 12.09
C GLY A 9 8.83 -14.60 12.70
N ASP A 10 10.11 -14.28 12.93
CA ASP A 10 10.54 -12.99 13.48
C ASP A 10 10.18 -11.83 12.52
N ALA A 11 10.38 -12.02 11.21
CA ALA A 11 10.01 -11.03 10.20
C ALA A 11 8.49 -10.79 10.11
N LEU A 12 7.68 -11.86 10.22
CA LEU A 12 6.23 -11.76 10.24
C LEU A 12 5.72 -11.03 11.49
N ALA A 13 6.31 -11.32 12.66
CA ALA A 13 5.96 -10.62 13.90
C ALA A 13 6.32 -9.13 13.84
N MET A 14 7.45 -8.79 13.23
CA MET A 14 7.83 -7.40 13.01
C MET A 14 6.87 -6.68 12.06
N LEU A 15 6.50 -7.31 10.93
CA LEU A 15 5.53 -6.75 9.99
C LEU A 15 4.17 -6.51 10.66
N ASP A 16 3.68 -7.50 11.42
CA ASP A 16 2.42 -7.40 12.16
C ASP A 16 2.44 -6.26 13.20
N GLY A 17 3.59 -6.01 13.84
CA GLY A 17 3.78 -4.85 14.72
C GLY A 17 3.69 -3.52 13.98
N LEU A 18 4.38 -3.39 12.84
CA LEU A 18 4.33 -2.18 12.00
C LEU A 18 2.91 -1.89 11.48
N GLU A 19 2.17 -2.93 11.09
CA GLU A 19 0.78 -2.81 10.67
C GLU A 19 -0.15 -2.36 11.81
N GLN A 20 0.16 -2.74 13.05
CA GLN A 20 -0.56 -2.26 14.22
C GLN A 20 -0.30 -0.78 14.46
N ASP A 21 0.96 -0.36 14.40
CA ASP A 21 1.37 1.02 14.64
C ASP A 21 0.79 1.97 13.57
N LEU A 22 0.67 1.49 12.34
CA LEU A 22 -0.02 2.18 11.24
C LEU A 22 -1.56 2.09 11.29
N ASN A 23 -2.12 1.39 12.28
CA ASN A 23 -3.56 1.17 12.43
C ASN A 23 -4.24 0.45 11.24
N ILE A 24 -3.52 -0.39 10.47
CA ILE A 24 -4.05 -1.04 9.25
C ILE A 24 -4.36 -2.53 9.40
N ARG A 25 -4.22 -3.14 10.59
CA ARG A 25 -4.56 -4.56 10.82
C ARG A 25 -5.99 -4.96 10.43
N HIS A 26 -6.90 -4.00 10.35
CA HIS A 26 -8.28 -4.20 9.94
C HIS A 26 -8.46 -4.32 8.42
N PHE A 27 -7.38 -4.17 7.64
CA PHE A 27 -7.39 -4.31 6.19
C PHE A 27 -7.55 -5.77 5.80
N THR A 28 -8.34 -6.03 4.76
CA THR A 28 -8.45 -7.36 4.16
C THR A 28 -7.15 -7.74 3.43
N PRO A 29 -6.89 -9.03 3.13
CA PRO A 29 -5.70 -9.44 2.38
C PRO A 29 -5.53 -8.73 1.04
N ASN A 30 -6.62 -8.41 0.35
CA ASN A 30 -6.58 -7.66 -0.91
C ASN A 30 -6.19 -6.18 -0.70
N GLU A 31 -6.69 -5.57 0.38
CA GLU A 31 -6.34 -4.19 0.75
C GLU A 31 -4.87 -4.11 1.19
N LEU A 32 -4.39 -5.08 1.99
CA LEU A 32 -2.98 -5.20 2.35
C LEU A 32 -2.09 -5.40 1.11
N LYS A 33 -2.53 -6.20 0.13
CA LYS A 33 -1.79 -6.36 -1.13
C LYS A 33 -1.63 -5.03 -1.86
N VAL A 34 -2.68 -4.22 -1.97
CA VAL A 34 -2.59 -2.87 -2.56
C VAL A 34 -1.63 -1.99 -1.77
N PHE A 35 -1.72 -2.00 -0.43
CA PHE A 35 -0.82 -1.25 0.44
C PHE A 35 0.65 -1.65 0.23
N TYR A 36 0.98 -2.95 0.28
CA TYR A 36 2.35 -3.41 0.06
C TYR A 36 2.85 -3.06 -1.35
N THR A 37 2.00 -3.10 -2.38
CA THR A 37 2.37 -2.63 -3.72
C THR A 37 2.80 -1.16 -3.69
N ILE A 38 2.09 -0.30 -2.96
CA ILE A 38 2.46 1.12 -2.82
C ILE A 38 3.82 1.26 -2.12
N ILE A 39 4.03 0.57 -0.99
CA ILE A 39 5.29 0.60 -0.24
C ILE A 39 6.47 0.15 -1.11
N ILE A 40 6.33 -0.98 -1.80
CA ILE A 40 7.36 -1.52 -2.68
C ILE A 40 7.67 -0.51 -3.78
N ARG A 41 6.65 0.07 -4.42
CA ARG A 41 6.87 1.05 -5.50
C ARG A 41 7.51 2.33 -5.00
N ALA A 42 7.11 2.84 -3.84
CA ALA A 42 7.70 4.04 -3.24
C ALA A 42 9.19 3.84 -2.91
N ALA A 43 9.62 2.63 -2.55
CA ALA A 43 11.03 2.31 -2.33
C ALA A 43 11.89 2.40 -3.61
N TYR A 44 11.27 2.33 -4.81
CA TYR A 44 11.96 2.44 -6.10
C TYR A 44 11.64 3.75 -6.86
N ASN A 45 10.67 4.54 -6.39
CA ASN A 45 10.24 5.78 -7.03
C ASN A 45 9.89 6.85 -5.98
N GLU A 46 10.79 7.81 -5.80
CA GLU A 46 10.64 8.90 -4.81
C GLU A 46 9.48 9.85 -5.12
N HIS A 47 8.95 9.84 -6.35
CA HIS A 47 7.88 10.75 -6.77
C HIS A 47 6.47 10.19 -6.55
N GLY A 48 6.33 8.96 -6.02
CA GLY A 48 5.04 8.32 -5.80
C GLY A 48 4.64 7.35 -6.90
N SER A 49 3.35 6.98 -6.97
CA SER A 49 2.84 6.03 -7.96
C SER A 49 1.48 6.43 -8.48
N ASN A 50 1.30 6.29 -9.79
CA ASN A 50 0.02 6.50 -10.45
C ASN A 50 -0.95 5.34 -10.14
N ILE A 51 -2.25 5.61 -10.14
CA ILE A 51 -3.28 4.61 -9.85
C ILE A 51 -3.21 3.45 -10.84
N THR A 52 -2.99 3.73 -12.13
CA THR A 52 -2.87 2.71 -13.16
C THR A 52 -1.71 1.76 -12.85
N ASP A 53 -0.57 2.29 -12.40
CA ASP A 53 0.56 1.44 -11.98
C ASP A 53 0.20 0.55 -10.79
N ILE A 54 -0.51 1.11 -9.81
CA ILE A 54 -0.91 0.36 -8.61
C ILE A 54 -1.85 -0.78 -9.00
N VAL A 55 -2.82 -0.52 -9.87
CA VAL A 55 -3.76 -1.53 -10.41
C VAL A 55 -3.01 -2.66 -11.10
N GLU A 56 -2.09 -2.32 -12.00
CA GLU A 56 -1.31 -3.30 -12.77
C GLU A 56 -0.41 -4.14 -11.86
N ASN A 57 0.30 -3.51 -10.93
CA ASN A 57 1.28 -4.20 -10.08
C ASN A 57 0.64 -4.96 -8.91
N SER A 58 -0.52 -4.51 -8.41
CA SER A 58 -1.24 -5.25 -7.36
C SER A 58 -2.06 -6.40 -7.95
N GLY A 59 -2.41 -6.33 -9.24
CA GLY A 59 -3.33 -7.25 -9.90
C GLY A 59 -4.75 -7.18 -9.32
N MET A 60 -5.13 -6.04 -8.74
CA MET A 60 -6.45 -5.83 -8.14
C MET A 60 -7.32 -5.02 -9.09
N SER A 61 -8.65 -5.14 -8.95
CA SER A 61 -9.56 -4.27 -9.70
C SER A 61 -9.38 -2.80 -9.28
N ARG A 62 -9.65 -1.89 -10.23
CA ARG A 62 -9.68 -0.43 -9.94
C ARG A 62 -10.55 -0.13 -8.73
N SER A 63 -11.74 -0.73 -8.61
CA SER A 63 -12.64 -0.52 -7.47
C SER A 63 -12.01 -0.90 -6.12
N THR A 64 -11.28 -2.02 -6.06
CA THR A 64 -10.55 -2.42 -4.86
C THR A 64 -9.42 -1.44 -4.54
N VAL A 65 -8.68 -1.00 -5.56
CA VAL A 65 -7.61 0.00 -5.40
C VAL A 65 -8.16 1.30 -4.84
N TYR A 66 -9.17 1.92 -5.48
CA TYR A 66 -9.75 3.18 -4.99
C TYR A 66 -10.31 3.06 -3.57
N LYS A 67 -11.01 1.95 -3.25
CA LYS A 67 -11.53 1.72 -1.90
C LYS A 67 -10.39 1.68 -0.88
N THR A 68 -9.29 1.02 -1.22
CA THR A 68 -8.12 0.92 -0.35
C THR A 68 -7.41 2.26 -0.19
N LEU A 69 -7.18 2.98 -1.29
CA LEU A 69 -6.58 4.32 -1.28
C LEU A 69 -7.40 5.29 -0.41
N LYS A 70 -8.73 5.22 -0.49
CA LYS A 70 -9.60 6.01 0.38
C LYS A 70 -9.37 5.69 1.86
N LYS A 71 -9.24 4.42 2.23
CA LYS A 71 -8.94 4.02 3.62
C LYS A 71 -7.57 4.53 4.05
N LEU A 72 -6.52 4.30 3.25
CA LEU A 72 -5.16 4.76 3.54
C LEU A 72 -5.08 6.28 3.70
N SER A 73 -5.82 7.03 2.88
CA SER A 73 -5.91 8.49 3.00
C SER A 73 -6.63 8.91 4.28
N THR A 74 -7.71 8.22 4.68
CA THR A 74 -8.40 8.46 5.96
C THR A 74 -7.50 8.18 7.16
N GLU A 75 -6.66 7.13 7.09
CA GLU A 75 -5.65 6.82 8.12
C GLU A 75 -4.45 7.78 8.10
N GLY A 76 -4.41 8.75 7.17
CA GLY A 76 -3.32 9.71 7.06
C GLY A 76 -2.01 9.08 6.58
N ILE A 77 -2.05 7.94 5.89
CA ILE A 77 -0.87 7.23 5.39
C ILE A 77 -0.43 7.76 4.02
N ILE A 78 -1.39 8.22 3.20
CA ILE A 78 -1.12 8.71 1.85
C ILE A 78 -1.80 10.05 1.57
N GLN A 79 -1.26 10.75 0.58
CA GLN A 79 -1.89 11.84 -0.15
C GLN A 79 -2.21 11.40 -1.58
N LEU A 80 -3.31 11.94 -2.11
CA LEU A 80 -3.75 11.75 -3.49
C LEU A 80 -3.74 13.10 -4.21
N HIS A 81 -2.96 13.20 -5.29
CA HIS A 81 -2.98 14.36 -6.18
C HIS A 81 -3.67 13.97 -7.48
N GLN A 82 -4.91 14.42 -7.67
CA GLN A 82 -5.69 14.10 -8.85
C GLN A 82 -5.13 14.80 -10.09
N SER A 83 -5.08 14.09 -11.22
CA SER A 83 -4.70 14.69 -12.49
C SER A 83 -5.76 15.68 -12.98
N GLU A 84 -5.33 16.82 -13.51
CA GLU A 84 -6.20 17.83 -14.13
C GLU A 84 -6.75 17.35 -15.49
N GLU A 85 -6.06 16.42 -16.16
CA GLU A 85 -6.41 15.93 -17.50
C GLU A 85 -7.26 14.65 -17.46
N ASP A 86 -6.99 13.74 -16.50
CA ASP A 86 -7.78 12.52 -16.29
C ASP A 86 -8.16 12.39 -14.82
N GLY A 87 -9.42 12.67 -14.50
CA GLY A 87 -9.93 12.55 -13.13
C GLY A 87 -9.90 11.12 -12.56
N ARG A 88 -9.65 10.10 -13.38
CA ARG A 88 -9.43 8.72 -12.91
C ARG A 88 -7.97 8.47 -12.55
N GLU A 89 -7.05 9.31 -12.95
CA GLU A 89 -5.65 9.17 -12.59
C GLU A 89 -5.30 10.06 -11.39
N SER A 90 -4.51 9.52 -10.48
CA SER A 90 -4.00 10.29 -9.35
C SER A 90 -2.62 9.80 -8.98
N LEU A 91 -1.77 10.74 -8.61
CA LEU A 91 -0.48 10.45 -8.02
C LEU A 91 -0.69 10.12 -6.54
N VAL A 92 -0.26 8.93 -6.13
CA VAL A 92 -0.29 8.46 -4.75
C VAL A 92 1.08 8.67 -4.12
N VAL A 93 1.12 9.41 -3.02
CA VAL A 93 2.36 9.76 -2.29
C VAL A 93 2.22 9.32 -0.83
N LEU A 94 3.25 8.70 -0.25
CA LEU A 94 3.29 8.36 1.17
C LEU A 94 3.54 9.61 2.01
N ASN A 95 2.82 9.76 3.12
CA ASN A 95 3.08 10.84 4.05
C ASN A 95 4.41 10.63 4.79
N SER A 96 5.13 11.73 5.04
CA SER A 96 6.39 11.77 5.79
C SER A 96 6.15 12.09 7.26
#